data_AF-D6WUM0-F1
#
_entry.id   AF-D6WUM0-F1
#
_cell.length_a   1.000
_cell.length_b   1.000
_cell.length_c   1.000
_cell.angle_alpha   90.00
_cell.angle_beta   90.00
_cell.angle_gamma   90.00
#
_symmetry.space_group_name_H-M   'P 1'
#
loop_
_entity.id
_entity.type
_entity.pdbx_description
1 polymer ?
#
loop_
_entity_poly.entity_id
_entity_poly.type
_entity_poly.pdbx_seq_one_letter_code
_entity_poly.pdbx_strand_id
1 'polypeptide(L)'
;MEKLSYHQERSYKESNICHICNKTIESDQIKVRDHNHLTGKFRGPAHQRCNLNYQDSYTIPVVFHNLSGYDAHFIIKELSTAFAGNIKLLPINKEKYISFSKSVGGTNVTFRFIDSFRFMSKSLDQLSSNLKAEQKIITRKFCKTNEEFNLLIKKGVFPYDYVDSWDKLNETILPSKKDFYSTMHESNISEDSYKHAETVWQTFKIQTLGEYSDLYLRTDVILLADVFETFRETCLNTYKLDPLHYFTLPGLTFDAMLKSTGICLELLSDIDMIMFIERGIRGGVSQCSNRYAKANNHYMKDGYNSNEELSYLMYFDVNNLYGAAMSQYLPYGNFRFLEDFNITEILNTSDTSNDGYIIECDLEYPTPLHDLHSDLPLAPQHLKPPNSKSKLEKLLLTLFPKINYIVHYRNLKMYLRLGLKITKVHRVLTFNQSPWLKEYIDLNTRLRQQSQNEFEKDFFKLMINAIYMTEDIYKNIKEDIHRFDTSDYKLDNKFNIELKNKKCPGLMKDENHGKIMLEFVGLRSKMYSYTVDSDTEDEEHDYDEVGPAIKRKKFVKKSKGCTKSSIKHITFNDYKKCLFDLDIFRSTQRLIRSKKHSVYSIKQEKVVLSPYDDKRILLRNTTDTRPWGYAINLT
;
A
#
# COMPACT_ATOMS: atom_id res chain seq x y z
N MET A 1 4.70 24.26 40.61
CA MET A 1 5.88 23.74 39.88
C MET A 1 6.98 23.48 40.89
N GLU A 2 7.84 22.49 40.65
CA GLU A 2 8.97 22.19 41.52
C GLU A 2 10.02 23.31 41.46
N LYS A 3 10.75 23.55 42.56
CA LYS A 3 11.83 24.56 42.59
C LYS A 3 13.07 23.94 41.96
N LEU A 4 13.63 24.56 40.91
CA LEU A 4 14.74 23.99 40.16
C LEU A 4 15.95 23.72 41.07
N SER A 5 16.57 22.55 40.91
CA SER A 5 17.86 22.24 41.51
C SER A 5 18.98 23.10 40.91
N TYR A 6 20.11 23.20 41.60
CA TYR A 6 21.29 23.95 41.13
C TYR A 6 21.73 23.54 39.71
N HIS A 7 21.75 22.24 39.41
CA HIS A 7 22.10 21.74 38.08
C HIS A 7 21.07 22.13 37.00
N GLN A 8 19.77 22.12 37.32
CA GLN A 8 18.71 22.50 36.38
C GLN A 8 18.71 24.02 36.11
N GLU A 9 18.90 24.84 37.15
CA GLU A 9 18.98 26.30 37.00
C GLU A 9 20.27 26.73 36.24
N ARG A 10 21.38 25.99 36.44
CA ARG A 10 22.60 26.15 35.64
C ARG A 10 22.37 25.76 34.18
N SER A 11 21.79 24.58 33.92
CA SER A 11 21.42 24.12 32.57
C SER A 11 20.47 25.09 31.85
N TYR A 12 19.49 25.64 32.56
CA TYR A 12 18.60 26.68 32.04
C TYR A 12 19.36 27.95 31.61
N LYS A 13 20.34 28.40 32.40
CA LYS A 13 21.13 29.59 32.07
C LYS A 13 22.06 29.35 30.89
N GLU A 14 22.80 28.24 30.90
CA GLU A 14 23.84 27.92 29.91
C GLU A 14 23.26 27.47 28.55
N SER A 15 22.12 26.78 28.50
CA SER A 15 21.53 26.32 27.24
C SER A 15 20.58 27.36 26.63
N ASN A 16 20.87 27.77 25.39
CA ASN A 16 19.97 28.56 24.55
C ASN A 16 19.22 27.71 23.51
N ILE A 17 19.19 26.37 23.65
CA ILE A 17 18.43 25.50 22.75
C ILE A 17 17.06 25.22 23.38
N CYS A 18 15.97 25.54 22.67
CA CYS A 18 14.62 25.18 23.12
C CYS A 18 14.42 23.68 23.04
N HIS A 19 14.18 23.01 24.17
CA HIS A 19 14.03 21.55 24.22
C HIS A 19 12.77 21.01 23.51
N ILE A 20 11.82 21.88 23.15
CA ILE A 20 10.56 21.51 22.46
C ILE A 20 10.76 21.44 20.94
N CYS A 21 11.44 22.45 20.35
CA CYS A 21 11.62 22.55 18.90
C CYS A 21 13.06 22.33 18.44
N ASN A 22 14.01 22.18 19.37
CA ASN A 22 15.45 22.02 19.16
C ASN A 22 16.14 23.15 18.37
N LYS A 23 15.49 24.31 18.24
CA LYS A 23 16.09 25.53 17.66
C LYS A 23 16.68 26.42 18.75
N THR A 24 17.67 27.22 18.36
CA THR A 24 18.22 28.30 19.19
C THR A 24 17.12 29.29 19.58
N ILE A 25 17.20 29.77 20.82
CA ILE A 25 16.44 30.91 21.34
C ILE A 25 17.33 32.12 21.13
N GLU A 26 17.01 32.91 20.11
CA GLU A 26 17.76 34.11 19.74
C GLU A 26 17.57 35.21 20.80
N SER A 27 18.45 36.22 20.81
CA SER A 27 18.47 37.26 21.86
C SER A 27 17.24 38.17 21.90
N ASP A 28 16.48 38.24 20.80
CA ASP A 28 15.19 38.92 20.67
C ASP A 28 14.00 38.07 21.18
N GLN A 29 14.22 36.80 21.51
CA GLN A 29 13.16 35.84 21.85
C GLN A 29 13.06 35.55 23.35
N ILE A 30 11.83 35.50 23.86
CA ILE A 30 11.58 35.26 25.29
C ILE A 30 11.84 33.79 25.64
N LYS A 31 12.88 33.56 26.44
CA LYS A 31 13.28 32.29 27.06
C LYS A 31 12.45 32.03 28.32
N VAL A 32 11.81 30.86 28.41
CA VAL A 32 10.98 30.43 29.56
C VAL A 32 11.39 29.05 30.08
N ARG A 33 11.01 28.75 31.33
CA ARG A 33 11.25 27.46 31.99
C ARG A 33 10.02 26.55 31.82
N ASP A 34 10.11 25.52 30.98
CA ASP A 34 9.02 24.56 30.81
C ASP A 34 9.01 23.49 31.91
N HIS A 35 7.82 23.08 32.32
CA HIS A 35 7.60 22.07 33.35
C HIS A 35 6.47 21.13 32.91
N ASN A 36 6.61 19.85 33.22
CA ASN A 36 5.55 18.88 33.03
C ASN A 36 4.38 19.18 33.99
N HIS A 37 3.19 19.56 33.49
CA HIS A 37 2.08 19.95 34.37
C HIS A 37 1.47 18.78 35.15
N LEU A 38 1.71 17.52 34.76
CA LEU A 38 1.27 16.33 35.50
C LEU A 38 2.20 15.97 36.67
N THR A 39 3.51 16.21 36.53
CA THR A 39 4.53 15.78 37.52
C THR A 39 5.25 16.93 38.22
N GLY A 40 5.06 18.17 37.76
CA GLY A 40 5.73 19.38 38.27
C GLY A 40 7.20 19.54 37.87
N LYS A 41 7.82 18.52 37.26
CA LYS A 41 9.25 18.44 36.95
C LYS A 41 9.65 19.35 35.79
N PHE A 42 10.78 20.05 35.95
CA PHE A 42 11.40 20.85 34.90
C PHE A 42 11.82 19.99 33.70
N ARG A 43 11.41 20.39 32.49
CA ARG A 43 11.74 19.71 31.22
C ARG A 43 12.93 20.36 30.52
N GLY A 44 12.99 21.70 30.49
CA GLY A 44 14.09 22.44 29.87
C GLY A 44 13.77 23.91 29.58
N PRO A 45 14.74 24.69 29.07
CA PRO A 45 14.47 25.99 28.46
C PRO A 45 13.59 25.84 27.21
N ALA A 46 12.73 26.81 26.95
CA ALA A 46 11.90 26.88 25.76
C ALA A 46 11.67 28.31 25.26
N HIS A 47 11.32 28.48 23.99
CA HIS A 47 10.68 29.72 23.52
C HIS A 47 9.31 29.86 24.20
N GLN A 48 8.92 31.06 24.59
CA GLN A 48 7.59 31.35 25.14
C GLN A 48 6.45 30.80 24.24
N ARG A 49 6.54 31.02 22.91
CA ARG A 49 5.55 30.50 21.94
C ARG A 49 5.50 28.97 21.92
N CYS A 50 6.65 28.30 21.98
CA CYS A 50 6.70 26.84 22.01
C CYS A 50 6.06 26.30 23.30
N ASN A 51 6.37 26.92 24.45
CA ASN A 51 5.80 26.56 25.76
C ASN A 51 4.27 26.75 25.79
N LEU A 52 3.74 27.84 25.23
CA LEU A 52 2.29 28.09 25.17
C LEU A 52 1.56 27.06 24.27
N ASN A 53 2.21 26.60 23.21
CA ASN A 53 1.66 25.60 22.30
C ASN A 53 1.84 24.15 22.79
N TYR A 54 2.66 23.92 23.82
CA TYR A 54 3.00 22.58 24.31
C TYR A 54 1.99 22.10 25.36
N GLN A 55 0.83 21.66 24.86
CA GLN A 55 -0.27 21.18 25.69
C GLN A 55 -0.09 19.71 26.11
N ASP A 56 -0.29 19.40 27.38
CA ASP A 56 -0.30 18.01 27.86
C ASP A 56 -1.56 17.29 27.37
N SER A 57 -1.39 16.06 26.86
CA SER A 57 -2.48 15.22 26.37
C SER A 57 -3.11 14.40 27.49
N TYR A 58 -4.37 14.67 27.81
CA TYR A 58 -5.24 13.79 28.62
C TYR A 58 -5.89 12.66 27.80
N THR A 59 -5.40 12.40 26.58
CA THR A 59 -5.86 11.30 25.73
C THR A 59 -5.08 10.02 26.04
N ILE A 60 -5.79 8.94 26.39
CA ILE A 60 -5.25 7.59 26.53
C ILE A 60 -5.53 6.83 25.23
N PRO A 61 -4.51 6.48 24.43
CA PRO A 61 -4.69 5.68 23.22
C PRO A 61 -4.94 4.21 23.58
N VAL A 62 -5.91 3.58 22.92
CA VAL A 62 -6.26 2.17 23.08
C VAL A 62 -6.08 1.49 21.73
N VAL A 63 -5.14 0.55 21.65
CA VAL A 63 -4.71 -0.04 20.38
C VAL A 63 -5.42 -1.37 20.14
N PHE A 64 -6.08 -1.49 18.99
CA PHE A 64 -6.70 -2.72 18.50
C PHE A 64 -6.11 -3.06 17.13
N HIS A 65 -6.09 -4.34 16.74
CA HIS A 65 -5.62 -4.77 15.42
C HIS A 65 -6.79 -5.10 14.50
N ASN A 66 -7.00 -4.30 13.45
CA ASN A 66 -8.14 -4.38 12.53
C ASN A 66 -9.50 -4.02 13.19
N LEU A 67 -9.46 -3.10 14.16
CA LEU A 67 -10.61 -2.49 14.84
C LEU A 67 -11.74 -2.12 13.86
N SER A 68 -11.38 -1.51 12.74
CA SER A 68 -12.31 -0.98 11.73
C SER A 68 -13.04 -2.07 10.93
N GLY A 69 -12.55 -3.30 11.00
CA GLY A 69 -13.09 -4.46 10.30
C GLY A 69 -14.15 -5.19 11.10
N TYR A 70 -13.96 -5.29 12.42
CA TYR A 70 -14.73 -6.17 13.30
C TYR A 70 -15.18 -5.45 14.60
N ASP A 71 -14.25 -5.17 15.51
CA ASP A 71 -14.55 -4.85 16.91
C ASP A 71 -15.29 -3.52 17.08
N ALA A 72 -15.00 -2.53 16.22
CA ALA A 72 -15.67 -1.23 16.24
C ALA A 72 -17.20 -1.34 16.14
N HIS A 73 -17.73 -2.41 15.51
CA HIS A 73 -19.16 -2.55 15.29
C HIS A 73 -19.94 -2.78 16.60
N PHE A 74 -19.45 -3.61 17.52
CA PHE A 74 -20.09 -3.83 18.82
C PHE A 74 -19.58 -2.89 19.91
N ILE A 75 -18.27 -2.59 19.93
CA ILE A 75 -17.67 -1.70 20.95
C ILE A 75 -18.33 -0.31 20.96
N ILE A 76 -18.60 0.27 19.79
CA ILE A 76 -19.20 1.62 19.70
C ILE A 76 -20.61 1.68 20.30
N LYS A 77 -21.38 0.60 20.15
CA LYS A 77 -22.76 0.50 20.64
C LYS A 77 -22.77 0.56 22.16
N GLU A 78 -21.98 -0.29 22.81
CA GLU A 78 -21.93 -0.36 24.27
C GLU A 78 -21.18 0.85 24.89
N LEU A 79 -20.10 1.36 24.28
CA LEU A 79 -19.42 2.58 24.79
C LEU A 79 -20.29 3.85 24.74
N SER A 80 -21.32 3.88 23.90
CA SER A 80 -22.25 5.01 23.86
C SER A 80 -23.06 5.12 25.16
N THR A 81 -23.40 3.98 25.78
CA THR A 81 -24.28 3.87 26.96
C THR A 81 -23.58 3.50 28.26
N ALA A 82 -22.43 2.81 28.21
CA ALA A 82 -21.78 2.21 29.38
C ALA A 82 -21.38 3.19 30.50
N PHE A 83 -21.02 4.44 30.15
CA PHE A 83 -20.71 5.48 31.13
C PHE A 83 -20.92 6.89 30.55
N ALA A 84 -21.10 7.88 31.45
CA ALA A 84 -21.33 9.27 31.07
C ALA A 84 -20.13 9.90 30.33
N GLY A 85 -20.42 10.73 29.34
CA GLY A 85 -19.43 11.48 28.56
C GLY A 85 -19.56 11.29 27.05
N ASN A 86 -19.06 12.27 26.30
CA ASN A 86 -19.27 12.38 24.86
C ASN A 86 -18.44 11.36 24.06
N ILE A 87 -18.97 10.92 22.91
CA ILE A 87 -18.25 10.10 21.93
C ILE A 87 -18.02 10.89 20.64
N LYS A 88 -16.76 10.97 20.20
CA LYS A 88 -16.35 11.59 18.94
C LYS A 88 -15.98 10.50 17.93
N LEU A 89 -16.50 10.60 16.71
CA LEU A 89 -16.33 9.58 15.67
C LEU A 89 -15.56 10.16 14.48
N LEU A 90 -14.65 9.37 13.90
CA LEU A 90 -14.03 9.65 12.61
C LEU A 90 -14.51 8.59 11.59
N PRO A 91 -15.68 8.79 10.94
CA PRO A 91 -16.26 7.81 10.03
C PRO A 91 -15.54 7.75 8.67
N ILE A 92 -15.44 6.56 8.09
CA ILE A 92 -15.24 6.36 6.65
C ILE A 92 -16.59 6.36 5.93
N ASN A 93 -17.56 5.67 6.53
CA ASN A 93 -18.93 5.58 6.07
C ASN A 93 -19.86 5.36 7.27
N LYS A 94 -21.13 5.06 7.01
CA LYS A 94 -22.14 4.88 8.07
C LYS A 94 -21.88 3.72 9.04
N GLU A 95 -21.00 2.79 8.71
CA GLU A 95 -20.76 1.57 9.52
C GLU A 95 -19.31 1.40 9.96
N LYS A 96 -18.34 1.91 9.19
CA LYS A 96 -16.89 1.79 9.46
C LYS A 96 -16.27 3.12 9.86
N TYR A 97 -15.47 3.08 10.92
CA TYR A 97 -14.75 4.22 11.48
C TYR A 97 -13.24 4.05 11.29
N ILE A 98 -12.51 5.16 11.17
CA ILE A 98 -11.05 5.22 11.27
C ILE A 98 -10.64 5.07 12.73
N SER A 99 -11.35 5.79 13.59
CA SER A 99 -11.15 5.84 15.04
C SER A 99 -12.43 6.39 15.69
N PHE A 100 -12.60 6.10 16.97
CA PHE A 100 -13.55 6.79 17.83
C PHE A 100 -12.89 7.13 19.16
N SER A 101 -13.39 8.15 19.84
CA SER A 101 -12.88 8.59 21.14
C SER A 101 -14.03 8.80 22.12
N LYS A 102 -13.88 8.32 23.36
CA LYS A 102 -14.87 8.44 24.43
C LYS A 102 -14.25 9.23 25.59
N SER A 103 -14.82 10.39 25.89
CA SER A 103 -14.44 11.18 27.06
C SER A 103 -15.16 10.65 28.32
N VAL A 104 -14.48 10.67 29.46
CA VAL A 104 -15.04 10.25 30.75
C VAL A 104 -15.66 11.47 31.45
N GLY A 105 -16.98 11.44 31.67
CA GLY A 105 -17.72 12.53 32.30
C GLY A 105 -17.15 12.94 33.66
N GLY A 106 -17.10 14.25 33.92
CA GLY A 106 -16.48 14.81 35.13
C GLY A 106 -14.94 14.86 35.12
N THR A 107 -14.29 14.47 34.02
CA THR A 107 -12.82 14.49 33.88
C THR A 107 -12.38 15.02 32.51
N ASN A 108 -11.10 15.34 32.37
CA ASN A 108 -10.48 15.65 31.07
C ASN A 108 -10.02 14.39 30.31
N VAL A 109 -10.16 13.18 30.90
CA VAL A 109 -9.63 11.94 30.33
C VAL A 109 -10.46 11.52 29.12
N THR A 110 -9.78 11.19 28.02
CA THR A 110 -10.42 10.69 26.80
C THR A 110 -9.71 9.44 26.29
N PHE A 111 -10.44 8.33 26.18
CA PHE A 111 -9.93 7.13 25.52
C PHE A 111 -10.05 7.28 24.00
N ARG A 112 -8.96 7.09 23.26
CA ARG A 112 -8.92 7.15 21.78
C ARG A 112 -8.60 5.77 21.22
N PHE A 113 -9.55 5.15 20.55
CA PHE A 113 -9.40 3.82 19.97
C PHE A 113 -8.72 3.94 18.60
N ILE A 114 -7.54 3.35 18.44
CA ILE A 114 -6.76 3.38 17.20
C ILE A 114 -6.56 1.96 16.65
N ASP A 115 -6.45 1.88 15.33
CA ASP A 115 -6.36 0.63 14.59
C ASP A 115 -4.93 0.40 14.10
N SER A 116 -4.18 -0.51 14.73
CA SER A 116 -2.79 -0.81 14.37
C SER A 116 -2.65 -1.34 12.94
N PHE A 117 -3.70 -1.92 12.35
CA PHE A 117 -3.69 -2.36 10.96
C PHE A 117 -3.61 -1.18 9.96
N ARG A 118 -3.99 0.03 10.40
CA ARG A 118 -3.83 1.28 9.63
C ARG A 118 -2.41 1.86 9.69
N PHE A 119 -1.55 1.29 10.54
CA PHE A 119 -0.11 1.56 10.61
C PHE A 119 0.70 0.44 9.97
N MET A 120 0.30 -0.82 10.24
CA MET A 120 1.01 -2.03 9.89
C MET A 120 0.03 -3.03 9.25
N SER A 121 -0.17 -2.94 7.94
CA SER A 121 -1.19 -3.70 7.19
C SER A 121 -0.78 -5.15 6.88
N LYS A 122 -0.27 -5.88 7.88
CA LYS A 122 0.01 -7.32 7.86
C LYS A 122 -0.74 -7.99 9.02
N SER A 123 -0.87 -9.32 9.01
CA SER A 123 -1.48 -10.04 10.14
C SER A 123 -0.58 -9.97 11.39
N LEU A 124 -1.17 -10.03 12.58
CA LEU A 124 -0.42 -10.10 13.84
C LEU A 124 0.60 -11.25 13.88
N ASP A 125 0.29 -12.38 13.23
CA ASP A 125 1.24 -13.50 13.06
C ASP A 125 2.49 -13.07 12.28
N GLN A 126 2.32 -12.44 11.12
CA GLN A 126 3.43 -11.90 10.33
C GLN A 126 4.19 -10.79 11.05
N LEU A 127 3.51 -9.96 11.84
CA LEU A 127 4.15 -8.89 12.60
C LEU A 127 4.98 -9.44 13.76
N SER A 128 4.40 -10.33 14.57
CA SER A 128 5.07 -10.95 15.73
C SER A 128 6.21 -11.89 15.32
N SER A 129 6.10 -12.63 14.21
CA SER A 129 7.17 -13.50 13.71
C SER A 129 8.41 -12.73 13.19
N ASN A 130 8.27 -11.46 12.80
CA ASN A 130 9.38 -10.60 12.41
C ASN A 130 10.16 -10.00 13.60
N LEU A 131 9.60 -10.03 14.82
CA LEU A 131 10.26 -9.56 16.03
C LEU A 131 11.22 -10.60 16.61
N LYS A 132 12.42 -10.17 16.99
CA LYS A 132 13.37 -10.97 17.77
C LYS A 132 12.83 -11.25 19.17
N ALA A 133 13.33 -12.32 19.81
CA ALA A 133 12.99 -12.66 21.20
C ALA A 133 13.29 -11.51 22.18
N GLU A 134 14.41 -10.81 21.98
CA GLU A 134 14.83 -9.64 22.77
C GLU A 134 13.83 -8.46 22.72
N GLN A 135 13.08 -8.33 21.62
CA GLN A 135 12.09 -7.26 21.42
C GLN A 135 10.74 -7.59 22.08
N LYS A 136 10.53 -8.83 22.54
CA LYS A 136 9.26 -9.31 23.13
C LYS A 136 9.24 -9.16 24.65
N ILE A 137 9.52 -7.94 25.09
CA ILE A 137 9.74 -7.58 26.51
C ILE A 137 8.45 -7.74 27.33
N ILE A 138 7.29 -7.40 26.76
CA ILE A 138 5.99 -7.52 27.41
C ILE A 138 5.60 -9.00 27.48
N THR A 139 5.75 -9.76 26.40
CA THR A 139 5.56 -11.23 26.39
C THR A 139 6.42 -11.89 27.45
N ARG A 140 7.69 -11.50 27.55
CA ARG A 140 8.60 -12.04 28.56
C ARG A 140 8.15 -11.78 29.99
N LYS A 141 7.57 -10.62 30.29
CA LYS A 141 7.05 -10.27 31.64
C LYS A 141 5.82 -11.09 32.05
N PHE A 142 5.08 -11.65 31.10
CA PHE A 142 3.90 -12.49 31.38
C PHE A 142 4.22 -13.99 31.49
N CYS A 143 5.43 -14.41 31.11
CA CYS A 143 5.88 -15.81 31.21
C CYS A 143 6.71 -16.02 32.48
N LYS A 144 6.48 -17.13 33.19
CA LYS A 144 7.26 -17.55 34.37
C LYS A 144 8.52 -18.31 33.97
N THR A 145 8.46 -19.07 32.87
CA THR A 145 9.56 -19.94 32.43
C THR A 145 10.03 -19.60 31.00
N ASN A 146 11.23 -20.08 30.64
CA ASN A 146 11.72 -20.01 29.26
C ASN A 146 10.86 -20.85 28.29
N GLU A 147 10.27 -21.94 28.78
CA GLU A 147 9.42 -22.83 27.98
C GLU A 147 8.09 -22.15 27.61
N GLU A 148 7.39 -21.58 28.60
CA GLU A 148 6.20 -20.75 28.39
C GLU A 148 6.49 -19.62 27.39
N PHE A 149 7.62 -18.92 27.57
CA PHE A 149 8.02 -17.84 26.67
C PHE A 149 8.25 -18.32 25.23
N ASN A 150 8.95 -19.46 25.05
CA ASN A 150 9.21 -20.04 23.73
C ASN A 150 7.93 -20.52 23.02
N LEU A 151 6.85 -20.81 23.77
CA LEU A 151 5.55 -21.13 23.21
C LEU A 151 4.79 -19.85 22.80
N LEU A 152 4.66 -18.88 23.71
CA LEU A 152 3.89 -17.65 23.47
C LEU A 152 4.58 -16.63 22.56
N ILE A 153 5.81 -16.91 22.11
CA ILE A 153 6.57 -16.06 21.18
C ILE A 153 5.97 -16.03 19.76
N LYS A 154 5.06 -16.95 19.43
CA LYS A 154 4.34 -17.07 18.15
C LYS A 154 2.84 -16.93 18.38
N LYS A 155 2.09 -16.57 17.34
CA LYS A 155 0.63 -16.59 17.39
C LYS A 155 0.13 -18.03 17.53
N GLY A 156 -0.78 -18.27 18.47
CA GLY A 156 -1.46 -19.56 18.62
C GLY A 156 -2.47 -19.84 17.49
N VAL A 157 -3.17 -20.96 17.61
CA VAL A 157 -4.31 -21.34 16.76
C VAL A 157 -5.59 -21.47 17.60
N PHE A 158 -6.75 -21.32 16.97
CA PHE A 158 -8.05 -21.48 17.65
C PHE A 158 -9.08 -22.07 16.68
N PRO A 159 -9.94 -23.03 17.11
CA PRO A 159 -10.89 -23.71 16.23
C PRO A 159 -12.18 -22.89 16.10
N TYR A 160 -12.10 -21.75 15.40
CA TYR A 160 -13.19 -20.76 15.28
C TYR A 160 -14.53 -21.31 14.76
N ASP A 161 -14.50 -22.23 13.80
CA ASP A 161 -15.72 -22.83 13.24
C ASP A 161 -16.30 -23.92 14.14
N TYR A 162 -15.51 -24.47 15.07
CA TYR A 162 -15.97 -25.47 16.04
C TYR A 162 -16.70 -24.83 17.22
N VAL A 163 -16.20 -23.70 17.74
CA VAL A 163 -16.75 -23.03 18.93
C VAL A 163 -17.97 -22.19 18.55
N ASP A 164 -19.10 -22.87 18.35
CA ASP A 164 -20.40 -22.30 17.99
C ASP A 164 -21.34 -22.04 19.20
N SER A 165 -20.96 -22.50 20.40
CA SER A 165 -21.71 -22.30 21.64
C SER A 165 -20.80 -22.04 22.85
N TRP A 166 -21.37 -21.46 23.91
CA TRP A 166 -20.68 -21.29 25.19
C TRP A 166 -20.38 -22.62 25.87
N ASP A 167 -21.20 -23.65 25.66
CA ASP A 167 -21.03 -24.96 26.29
C ASP A 167 -19.72 -25.64 25.85
N LYS A 168 -19.31 -25.43 24.59
CA LYS A 168 -18.03 -25.94 24.06
C LYS A 168 -16.81 -25.37 24.79
N LEU A 169 -16.90 -24.19 25.39
CA LEU A 169 -15.80 -23.64 26.20
C LEU A 169 -15.59 -24.42 27.52
N ASN A 170 -16.59 -25.20 27.97
CA ASN A 170 -16.47 -26.06 29.13
C ASN A 170 -15.88 -27.45 28.80
N GLU A 171 -15.58 -27.74 27.52
CA GLU A 171 -14.95 -29.01 27.13
C GLU A 171 -13.55 -29.13 27.70
N THR A 172 -13.24 -30.29 28.28
CA THR A 172 -12.00 -30.57 29.02
C THR A 172 -10.91 -31.24 28.18
N ILE A 173 -11.12 -31.31 26.86
CA ILE A 173 -10.24 -31.96 25.89
C ILE A 173 -10.02 -30.98 24.74
N LEU A 174 -8.78 -30.88 24.23
CA LEU A 174 -8.50 -30.12 23.02
C LEU A 174 -9.23 -30.75 21.82
N PRO A 175 -10.02 -29.98 21.02
CA PRO A 175 -10.71 -30.51 19.84
C PRO A 175 -9.76 -31.16 18.84
N SER A 176 -10.24 -32.12 18.05
CA SER A 176 -9.39 -32.88 17.14
C SER A 176 -8.86 -32.02 16.00
N LYS A 177 -7.77 -32.45 15.34
CA LYS A 177 -7.20 -31.74 14.18
C LYS A 177 -8.22 -31.40 13.08
N LYS A 178 -9.28 -32.22 12.92
CA LYS A 178 -10.35 -31.97 11.93
C LYS A 178 -11.24 -30.78 12.30
N ASP A 179 -11.42 -30.53 13.59
CA ASP A 179 -12.27 -29.47 14.15
C ASP A 179 -11.64 -28.07 13.99
N PHE A 180 -10.33 -28.01 13.68
CA PHE A 180 -9.61 -26.80 13.30
C PHE A 180 -9.74 -26.43 11.81
N TYR A 181 -10.62 -27.08 11.04
CA TYR A 181 -10.86 -26.71 9.64
C TYR A 181 -11.44 -25.29 9.52
N SER A 182 -10.91 -24.48 8.60
CA SER A 182 -11.45 -23.14 8.32
C SER A 182 -12.29 -23.14 7.05
N THR A 183 -13.60 -22.97 7.20
CA THR A 183 -14.60 -22.81 6.14
C THR A 183 -14.43 -21.50 5.36
N MET A 184 -13.81 -20.48 5.96
CA MET A 184 -13.51 -19.21 5.31
C MET A 184 -12.32 -19.30 4.33
N HIS A 185 -11.29 -20.04 4.72
CA HIS A 185 -10.06 -20.21 3.95
C HIS A 185 -10.02 -21.50 3.12
N GLU A 186 -10.95 -22.42 3.38
CA GLU A 186 -11.05 -23.75 2.77
C GLU A 186 -9.74 -24.54 2.94
N SER A 187 -9.28 -24.60 4.19
CA SER A 187 -7.98 -25.15 4.58
C SER A 187 -8.04 -25.86 5.94
N ASN A 188 -7.35 -27.00 6.04
CA ASN A 188 -7.02 -27.65 7.30
C ASN A 188 -5.89 -26.92 8.03
N ILE A 189 -5.77 -27.13 9.34
CA ILE A 189 -4.57 -26.78 10.11
C ILE A 189 -3.37 -27.67 9.71
N SER A 190 -2.15 -27.13 9.78
CA SER A 190 -0.92 -27.91 9.58
C SER A 190 -0.65 -28.82 10.79
N GLU A 191 0.17 -29.86 10.59
CA GLU A 191 0.57 -30.77 11.67
C GLU A 191 1.32 -30.01 12.78
N ASP A 192 2.31 -29.19 12.40
CA ASP A 192 3.12 -28.41 13.34
C ASP A 192 2.30 -27.44 14.19
N SER A 193 1.29 -26.78 13.60
CA SER A 193 0.41 -25.86 14.32
C SER A 193 -0.53 -26.58 15.29
N TYR A 194 -1.00 -27.78 14.94
CA TYR A 194 -1.82 -28.59 15.85
C TYR A 194 -0.97 -29.16 17.00
N LYS A 195 0.20 -29.71 16.71
CA LYS A 195 1.16 -30.19 17.72
C LYS A 195 1.62 -29.08 18.66
N HIS A 196 1.76 -27.85 18.16
CA HIS A 196 2.01 -26.67 18.99
C HIS A 196 0.84 -26.38 19.94
N ALA A 197 -0.42 -26.50 19.49
CA ALA A 197 -1.60 -26.37 20.35
C ALA A 197 -1.63 -27.43 21.47
N GLU A 198 -1.34 -28.69 21.14
CA GLU A 198 -1.21 -29.78 22.14
C GLU A 198 -0.11 -29.47 23.17
N THR A 199 1.04 -28.96 22.72
CA THR A 199 2.14 -28.57 23.61
C THR A 199 1.72 -27.43 24.54
N VAL A 200 1.05 -26.40 24.02
CA VAL A 200 0.52 -25.28 24.83
C VAL A 200 -0.50 -25.80 25.87
N TRP A 201 -1.41 -26.67 25.47
CA TRP A 201 -2.40 -27.28 26.38
C TRP A 201 -1.72 -28.00 27.56
N GLN A 202 -0.68 -28.79 27.27
CA GLN A 202 0.07 -29.55 28.26
C GLN A 202 0.94 -28.66 29.17
N THR A 203 1.79 -27.79 28.60
CA THR A 203 2.73 -26.95 29.37
C THR A 203 2.00 -25.97 30.28
N PHE A 204 0.89 -25.37 29.83
CA PHE A 204 0.08 -24.45 30.65
C PHE A 204 -0.95 -25.16 31.55
N LYS A 205 -1.05 -26.50 31.49
CA LYS A 205 -1.96 -27.34 32.30
C LYS A 205 -3.42 -26.93 32.18
N ILE A 206 -3.83 -26.67 30.95
CA ILE A 206 -5.16 -26.16 30.60
C ILE A 206 -6.21 -27.24 30.87
N GLN A 207 -7.29 -26.88 31.58
CA GLN A 207 -8.36 -27.79 31.95
C GLN A 207 -9.61 -27.64 31.08
N THR A 208 -9.80 -26.48 30.42
CA THR A 208 -10.98 -26.21 29.58
C THR A 208 -10.64 -25.47 28.30
N LEU A 209 -11.47 -25.62 27.27
CA LEU A 209 -11.34 -24.86 26.02
C LEU A 209 -11.54 -23.35 26.23
N GLY A 210 -12.25 -22.95 27.28
CA GLY A 210 -12.36 -21.57 27.77
C GLY A 210 -11.01 -21.01 28.24
N GLU A 211 -10.30 -21.74 29.12
CA GLU A 211 -8.94 -21.36 29.54
C GLU A 211 -7.96 -21.29 28.35
N TYR A 212 -8.11 -22.18 27.35
CA TYR A 212 -7.35 -22.10 26.10
C TYR A 212 -7.68 -20.81 25.31
N SER A 213 -8.95 -20.43 25.25
CA SER A 213 -9.40 -19.20 24.60
C SER A 213 -8.87 -17.95 25.29
N ASP A 214 -8.90 -17.91 26.62
CA ASP A 214 -8.35 -16.80 27.42
C ASP A 214 -6.83 -16.66 27.23
N LEU A 215 -6.08 -17.78 27.24
CA LEU A 215 -4.64 -17.76 26.97
C LEU A 215 -4.36 -17.31 25.53
N TYR A 216 -5.13 -17.78 24.55
CA TYR A 216 -5.04 -17.38 23.15
C TYR A 216 -5.23 -15.85 22.98
N LEU A 217 -6.35 -15.32 23.48
CA LEU A 217 -6.69 -13.89 23.38
C LEU A 217 -5.67 -13.02 24.11
N ARG A 218 -5.24 -13.44 25.30
CA ARG A 218 -4.22 -12.73 26.08
C ARG A 218 -2.88 -12.69 25.36
N THR A 219 -2.48 -13.80 24.71
CA THR A 219 -1.25 -13.88 23.91
C THR A 219 -1.30 -12.92 22.72
N ASP A 220 -2.43 -12.86 22.02
CA ASP A 220 -2.65 -11.89 20.93
C ASP A 220 -2.50 -10.43 21.38
N VAL A 221 -3.11 -10.05 22.51
CA VAL A 221 -3.01 -8.68 23.05
C VAL A 221 -1.57 -8.33 23.44
N ILE A 222 -0.85 -9.27 24.06
CA ILE A 222 0.53 -9.10 24.51
C ILE A 222 1.50 -9.00 23.32
N LEU A 223 1.36 -9.87 22.32
CA LEU A 223 2.15 -9.81 21.08
C LEU A 223 1.90 -8.52 20.31
N LEU A 224 0.64 -8.04 20.27
CA LEU A 224 0.32 -6.74 19.68
C LEU A 224 1.01 -5.59 20.42
N ALA A 225 1.10 -5.65 21.75
CA ALA A 225 1.79 -4.64 22.54
C ALA A 225 3.29 -4.61 22.22
N ASP A 226 3.98 -5.75 22.17
CA ASP A 226 5.41 -5.81 21.79
C ASP A 226 5.66 -5.30 20.35
N VAL A 227 4.78 -5.65 19.41
CA VAL A 227 4.81 -5.14 18.03
C VAL A 227 4.64 -3.62 18.00
N PHE A 228 3.67 -3.07 18.73
CA PHE A 228 3.38 -1.64 18.69
C PHE A 228 4.42 -0.81 19.45
N GLU A 229 4.98 -1.30 20.57
CA GLU A 229 6.09 -0.63 21.26
C GLU A 229 7.37 -0.61 20.41
N THR A 230 7.73 -1.71 19.75
CA THR A 230 8.87 -1.74 18.81
C THR A 230 8.67 -0.75 17.64
N PHE A 231 7.44 -0.65 17.14
CA PHE A 231 7.05 0.31 16.11
C PHE A 231 7.14 1.77 16.61
N ARG A 232 6.70 2.06 17.84
CA ARG A 232 6.87 3.38 18.49
C ARG A 232 8.33 3.75 18.66
N GLU A 233 9.16 2.86 19.18
CA GLU A 233 10.60 3.08 19.33
C GLU A 233 11.26 3.40 17.99
N THR A 234 10.93 2.65 16.94
CA THR A 234 11.43 2.90 15.58
C THR A 234 11.04 4.31 15.10
N CYS A 235 9.78 4.69 15.26
CA CYS A 235 9.28 6.01 14.84
C CYS A 235 9.89 7.18 15.65
N LEU A 236 10.06 7.00 16.95
CA LEU A 236 10.71 7.98 17.84
C LEU A 236 12.20 8.12 17.54
N ASN A 237 12.89 7.01 17.26
CA ASN A 237 14.30 7.03 16.92
C ASN A 237 14.54 7.68 15.55
N THR A 238 13.72 7.36 14.54
CA THR A 238 13.88 7.88 13.17
C THR A 238 13.34 9.30 12.97
N TYR A 239 12.06 9.56 13.30
CA TYR A 239 11.37 10.82 12.95
C TYR A 239 11.11 11.73 14.16
N LYS A 240 11.41 11.27 15.38
CA LYS A 240 11.09 11.96 16.64
C LYS A 240 9.58 12.25 16.75
N LEU A 241 8.75 11.29 16.36
CA LEU A 241 7.28 11.33 16.42
C LEU A 241 6.76 10.02 17.01
N ASP A 242 5.78 10.10 17.93
CA ASP A 242 5.13 8.91 18.50
C ASP A 242 3.85 8.58 17.71
N PRO A 243 3.72 7.38 17.10
CA PRO A 243 2.54 7.00 16.33
C PRO A 243 1.25 6.97 17.16
N LEU A 244 1.31 6.90 18.50
CA LEU A 244 0.11 6.97 19.36
C LEU A 244 -0.66 8.29 19.28
N HIS A 245 -0.03 9.37 18.81
CA HIS A 245 -0.72 10.65 18.60
C HIS A 245 -1.50 10.71 17.28
N TYR A 246 -1.29 9.74 16.39
CA TYR A 246 -1.86 9.67 15.05
C TYR A 246 -3.03 8.66 14.97
N PHE A 247 -3.82 8.75 13.90
CA PHE A 247 -4.90 7.80 13.62
C PHE A 247 -4.53 6.74 12.57
N THR A 248 -3.55 7.03 11.71
CA THR A 248 -3.18 6.24 10.53
C THR A 248 -1.72 6.47 10.15
N LEU A 249 -1.12 5.57 9.36
CA LEU A 249 0.22 5.77 8.82
C LEU A 249 0.35 7.06 7.99
N PRO A 250 -0.54 7.37 7.00
CA PRO A 250 -0.36 8.58 6.17
C PRO A 250 -0.29 9.88 6.97
N GLY A 251 -1.00 10.00 8.09
CA GLY A 251 -0.89 11.17 8.97
C GLY A 251 0.48 11.28 9.63
N LEU A 252 0.99 10.17 10.18
CA LEU A 252 2.36 10.10 10.74
C LEU A 252 3.41 10.40 9.67
N THR A 253 3.23 9.83 8.47
CA THR A 253 4.12 9.98 7.34
C THR A 253 4.17 11.41 6.81
N PHE A 254 3.03 12.11 6.76
CA PHE A 254 2.96 13.50 6.33
C PHE A 254 3.68 14.44 7.30
N ASP A 255 3.44 14.30 8.61
CA ASP A 255 4.13 15.08 9.63
C ASP A 255 5.62 14.74 9.71
N ALA A 256 5.99 13.47 9.52
CA ALA A 256 7.39 13.04 9.43
C ALA A 256 8.09 13.71 8.24
N MET A 257 7.42 13.79 7.08
CA MET A 257 7.92 14.47 5.89
C MET A 257 8.13 15.97 6.13
N LEU A 258 7.13 16.67 6.67
CA LEU A 258 7.22 18.10 6.96
C LEU A 258 8.35 18.39 7.96
N LYS A 259 8.48 17.54 8.98
CA LYS A 259 9.51 17.67 10.02
C LYS A 259 10.92 17.36 9.51
N SER A 260 11.08 16.38 8.61
CA SER A 260 12.38 16.04 8.01
C SER A 260 12.84 17.05 6.97
N THR A 261 11.94 17.56 6.13
CA THR A 261 12.28 18.47 5.02
C THR A 261 12.29 19.95 5.44
N GLY A 262 11.57 20.31 6.50
CA GLY A 262 11.38 21.71 6.92
C GLY A 262 10.58 22.56 5.94
N ILE A 263 9.97 21.95 4.91
CA ILE A 263 9.26 22.67 3.85
C ILE A 263 8.00 23.36 4.40
N CYS A 264 7.74 24.56 3.87
CA CYS A 264 6.46 25.25 4.05
C CYS A 264 5.66 25.11 2.76
N LEU A 265 4.57 24.34 2.81
CA LEU A 265 3.66 24.16 1.67
C LEU A 265 2.57 25.24 1.71
N GLU A 266 2.37 25.95 0.60
CA GLU A 266 1.25 26.85 0.42
C GLU A 266 -0.06 26.07 0.27
N LEU A 267 -1.10 26.52 0.96
CA LEU A 267 -2.45 25.97 0.81
C LEU A 267 -3.20 26.77 -0.25
N LEU A 268 -3.74 26.07 -1.25
CA LEU A 268 -4.65 26.66 -2.22
C LEU A 268 -5.92 27.12 -1.51
N SER A 269 -6.20 28.42 -1.58
CA SER A 269 -7.43 29.06 -1.08
C SER A 269 -8.43 29.40 -2.20
N ASP A 270 -7.94 29.44 -3.45
CA ASP A 270 -8.73 29.70 -4.65
C ASP A 270 -9.44 28.41 -5.12
N ILE A 271 -10.77 28.47 -5.21
CA ILE A 271 -11.62 27.34 -5.62
C ILE A 271 -11.42 26.95 -7.09
N ASP A 272 -11.15 27.91 -7.97
CA ASP A 272 -10.91 27.64 -9.39
C ASP A 272 -9.55 26.96 -9.59
N MET A 273 -8.53 27.31 -8.81
CA MET A 273 -7.25 26.59 -8.79
C MET A 273 -7.40 25.16 -8.27
N ILE A 274 -8.18 24.95 -7.21
CA ILE A 274 -8.48 23.61 -6.68
C ILE A 274 -9.19 22.78 -7.75
N MET A 275 -10.30 23.27 -8.32
CA MET A 275 -11.06 22.57 -9.37
C MET A 275 -10.22 22.32 -10.63
N PHE A 276 -9.32 23.23 -10.99
CA PHE A 276 -8.36 23.08 -12.09
C PHE A 276 -7.39 21.92 -11.82
N ILE A 277 -6.77 21.88 -10.63
CA ILE A 277 -5.85 20.79 -10.27
C ILE A 277 -6.59 19.46 -10.14
N GLU A 278 -7.75 19.40 -9.47
CA GLU A 278 -8.55 18.18 -9.36
C GLU A 278 -8.97 17.62 -10.73
N ARG A 279 -9.41 18.48 -11.67
CA ARG A 279 -9.68 18.10 -13.06
C ARG A 279 -8.44 17.64 -13.82
N GLY A 280 -7.23 17.96 -13.36
CA GLY A 280 -5.95 17.51 -13.89
C GLY A 280 -5.43 16.19 -13.30
N ILE A 281 -5.86 15.80 -12.09
CA ILE A 281 -5.40 14.56 -11.45
C ILE A 281 -5.82 13.33 -12.27
N ARG A 282 -4.90 12.39 -12.47
CA ARG A 282 -5.14 11.13 -13.17
C ARG A 282 -4.68 9.96 -12.31
N GLY A 283 -5.40 8.86 -12.45
CA GLY A 283 -4.92 7.56 -12.00
C GLY A 283 -3.83 6.98 -12.89
N GLY A 284 -3.43 5.77 -12.56
CA GLY A 284 -2.37 5.03 -13.20
C GLY A 284 -2.89 4.15 -14.31
N VAL A 285 -2.12 4.10 -15.39
CA VAL A 285 -2.47 3.33 -16.57
C VAL A 285 -2.58 1.85 -16.22
N SER A 286 -3.75 1.27 -16.47
CA SER A 286 -3.98 -0.16 -16.28
C SER A 286 -4.99 -0.64 -17.32
N GLN A 287 -4.50 -1.47 -18.23
CA GLN A 287 -5.16 -2.01 -19.41
C GLN A 287 -4.49 -3.33 -19.80
N CYS A 288 -5.06 -4.06 -20.76
CA CYS A 288 -4.46 -5.26 -21.36
C CYS A 288 -4.58 -5.10 -22.88
N SER A 289 -3.47 -4.84 -23.58
CA SER A 289 -3.51 -4.52 -25.02
C SER A 289 -3.48 -5.81 -25.86
N ASN A 290 -2.44 -6.62 -25.70
CA ASN A 290 -2.45 -8.03 -26.07
C ASN A 290 -3.04 -8.87 -24.91
N ARG A 291 -3.88 -9.86 -25.23
CA ARG A 291 -4.55 -10.76 -24.28
C ARG A 291 -3.98 -12.19 -24.27
N TYR A 292 -3.14 -12.56 -25.22
CA TYR A 292 -2.51 -13.88 -25.27
C TYR A 292 -1.09 -13.79 -25.81
N ALA A 293 -0.14 -14.40 -25.10
CA ALA A 293 1.22 -14.53 -25.59
C ALA A 293 1.83 -15.84 -25.12
N LYS A 294 2.64 -16.46 -25.98
CA LYS A 294 3.39 -17.68 -25.69
C LYS A 294 4.85 -17.42 -26.04
N ALA A 295 5.76 -17.82 -25.17
CA ALA A 295 7.19 -17.75 -25.42
C ALA A 295 7.61 -18.87 -26.39
N ASN A 296 8.60 -18.58 -27.22
CA ASN A 296 9.32 -19.55 -28.04
C ASN A 296 10.76 -19.06 -28.17
N ASN A 297 11.68 -19.56 -27.36
CA ASN A 297 13.08 -19.14 -27.42
C ASN A 297 14.03 -20.26 -27.00
N HIS A 298 15.28 -20.16 -27.46
CA HIS A 298 16.31 -21.19 -27.28
C HIS A 298 16.54 -21.64 -25.82
N TYR A 299 16.23 -20.79 -24.83
CA TYR A 299 16.40 -21.12 -23.41
C TYR A 299 15.33 -22.10 -22.87
N MET A 300 14.26 -22.35 -23.62
CA MET A 300 13.16 -23.27 -23.24
C MET A 300 13.50 -24.76 -23.42
N LYS A 301 14.70 -25.10 -23.91
CA LYS A 301 15.14 -26.48 -24.21
C LYS A 301 14.11 -27.18 -25.11
N ASP A 302 13.62 -28.36 -24.72
CA ASP A 302 12.61 -29.15 -25.44
C ASP A 302 11.25 -28.43 -25.67
N GLY A 303 11.04 -27.25 -25.08
CA GLY A 303 9.89 -26.39 -25.36
C GLY A 303 10.11 -25.37 -26.49
N TYR A 304 11.30 -25.29 -27.07
CA TYR A 304 11.62 -24.44 -28.22
C TYR A 304 11.26 -25.12 -29.54
N ASN A 305 10.54 -24.42 -30.42
CA ASN A 305 10.25 -24.86 -31.78
C ASN A 305 11.02 -23.99 -32.77
N SER A 306 11.94 -24.61 -33.54
CA SER A 306 12.73 -23.93 -34.57
C SER A 306 11.93 -23.46 -35.79
N ASN A 307 10.67 -23.90 -35.91
CA ASN A 307 9.77 -23.53 -37.00
C ASN A 307 8.79 -22.39 -36.60
N GLU A 308 8.80 -21.96 -35.33
CA GLU A 308 8.03 -20.82 -34.83
C GLU A 308 8.95 -19.58 -34.66
N GLU A 309 8.39 -18.38 -34.74
CA GLU A 309 9.15 -17.14 -34.53
C GLU A 309 9.68 -17.03 -33.08
N LEU A 310 10.82 -16.35 -32.90
CA LEU A 310 11.40 -16.14 -31.58
C LEU A 310 10.57 -15.16 -30.73
N SER A 311 10.07 -15.64 -29.59
CA SER A 311 9.21 -14.91 -28.67
C SER A 311 9.74 -14.99 -27.23
N TYR A 312 9.84 -13.83 -26.58
CA TYR A 312 10.35 -13.66 -25.22
C TYR A 312 9.31 -12.93 -24.37
N LEU A 313 8.95 -13.52 -23.22
CA LEU A 313 8.00 -12.93 -22.28
C LEU A 313 8.74 -12.49 -21.01
N MET A 314 8.72 -11.19 -20.75
CA MET A 314 9.38 -10.55 -19.60
C MET A 314 8.36 -9.84 -18.71
N TYR A 315 8.56 -9.86 -17.39
CA TYR A 315 7.72 -9.13 -16.45
C TYR A 315 8.56 -8.12 -15.67
N PHE A 316 8.48 -6.85 -16.08
CA PHE A 316 9.20 -5.76 -15.44
C PHE A 316 8.30 -4.98 -14.46
N ASP A 317 8.85 -4.64 -13.30
CA ASP A 317 8.28 -3.66 -12.35
C ASP A 317 9.32 -2.56 -12.07
N VAL A 318 8.88 -1.36 -11.66
CA VAL A 318 9.77 -0.23 -11.36
C VAL A 318 10.05 -0.15 -9.86
N ASN A 319 11.31 -0.34 -9.48
CA ASN A 319 11.78 -0.22 -8.10
C ASN A 319 11.43 1.15 -7.50
N ASN A 320 10.61 1.16 -6.43
CA ASN A 320 10.23 2.38 -5.70
C ASN A 320 9.84 3.57 -6.61
N LEU A 321 8.99 3.28 -7.59
CA LEU A 321 8.48 4.22 -8.58
C LEU A 321 8.08 5.59 -7.99
N TYR A 322 7.20 5.59 -6.98
CA TYR A 322 6.68 6.83 -6.40
C TYR A 322 7.75 7.59 -5.62
N GLY A 323 8.69 6.90 -4.95
CA GLY A 323 9.87 7.55 -4.40
C GLY A 323 10.68 8.29 -5.48
N ALA A 324 10.95 7.64 -6.61
CA ALA A 324 11.70 8.27 -7.70
C ALA A 324 10.98 9.49 -8.31
N ALA A 325 9.66 9.44 -8.44
CA ALA A 325 8.84 10.57 -8.88
C ALA A 325 8.80 11.70 -7.83
N MET A 326 8.70 11.37 -6.55
CA MET A 326 8.71 12.32 -5.44
C MET A 326 10.08 13.00 -5.23
N SER A 327 11.18 12.37 -5.65
CA SER A 327 12.51 12.98 -5.65
C SER A 327 12.76 13.96 -6.81
N GLN A 328 11.77 14.20 -7.68
CA GLN A 328 11.83 15.22 -8.73
C GLN A 328 11.50 16.62 -8.19
N TYR A 329 11.61 17.65 -9.03
CA TYR A 329 11.08 18.98 -8.71
C TYR A 329 9.54 18.90 -8.62
N LEU A 330 9.01 19.27 -7.46
CA LEU A 330 7.59 19.26 -7.11
C LEU A 330 7.13 20.68 -6.71
N PRO A 331 5.86 21.06 -7.01
CA PRO A 331 5.30 22.32 -6.55
C PRO A 331 5.33 22.44 -5.02
N TYR A 332 5.52 23.66 -4.50
CA TYR A 332 5.39 23.95 -3.07
C TYR A 332 4.68 25.28 -2.74
N GLY A 333 4.58 26.23 -3.68
CA GLY A 333 3.85 27.49 -3.45
C GLY A 333 3.92 28.47 -4.62
N ASN A 334 3.50 29.71 -4.36
CA ASN A 334 3.36 30.81 -5.32
C ASN A 334 2.43 30.46 -6.49
N PHE A 335 1.28 29.83 -6.19
CA PHE A 335 0.34 29.39 -7.20
C PHE A 335 -0.44 30.60 -7.76
N ARG A 336 -0.33 30.85 -9.07
CA ARG A 336 -1.10 31.90 -9.75
C ARG A 336 -1.40 31.55 -11.20
N PHE A 337 -2.56 31.99 -11.69
CA PHE A 337 -2.82 31.98 -13.13
C PHE A 337 -2.01 33.09 -13.81
N LEU A 338 -1.54 32.84 -15.03
CA LEU A 338 -0.93 33.86 -15.88
C LEU A 338 -2.00 34.59 -16.70
N GLU A 339 -1.95 35.91 -16.74
CA GLU A 339 -2.79 36.74 -17.61
C GLU A 339 -2.32 36.64 -19.07
N ASP A 340 -1.03 36.90 -19.30
CA ASP A 340 -0.34 36.69 -20.58
C ASP A 340 0.67 35.53 -20.48
N PHE A 341 0.80 34.73 -21.54
CA PHE A 341 1.76 33.62 -21.60
C PHE A 341 2.24 33.30 -23.02
N ASN A 342 3.52 32.94 -23.15
CA ASN A 342 4.09 32.37 -24.37
C ASN A 342 4.29 30.86 -24.21
N ILE A 343 3.54 30.06 -24.96
CA ILE A 343 3.62 28.59 -24.89
C ILE A 343 5.02 28.07 -25.28
N THR A 344 5.77 28.79 -26.13
CA THR A 344 7.12 28.41 -26.56
C THR A 344 8.11 28.52 -25.39
N GLU A 345 8.02 29.58 -24.59
CA GLU A 345 8.85 29.79 -23.40
C GLU A 345 8.55 28.75 -22.32
N ILE A 346 7.27 28.44 -22.10
CA ILE A 346 6.82 27.38 -21.18
C ILE A 346 7.37 26.00 -21.59
N LEU A 347 7.36 25.69 -22.89
CA LEU A 347 7.88 24.43 -23.43
C LEU A 347 9.43 24.37 -23.39
N ASN A 348 10.11 25.51 -23.48
CA ASN A 348 11.57 25.61 -23.39
C ASN A 348 12.10 25.68 -21.94
N THR A 349 11.28 26.08 -20.96
CA THR A 349 11.66 26.15 -19.53
C THR A 349 12.20 24.80 -19.03
N SER A 350 13.34 24.77 -18.31
CA SER A 350 13.94 23.50 -17.83
C SER A 350 12.97 22.67 -16.97
N ASP A 351 13.06 21.34 -17.06
CA ASP A 351 12.36 20.39 -16.17
C ASP A 351 12.83 20.49 -14.69
N THR A 352 13.92 21.23 -14.43
CA THR A 352 14.48 21.56 -13.09
C THR A 352 14.51 23.07 -12.82
N SER A 353 13.69 23.86 -13.52
CA SER A 353 13.53 25.29 -13.22
C SER A 353 12.91 25.48 -11.83
N ASN A 354 13.16 26.62 -11.18
CA ASN A 354 12.45 27.00 -9.95
C ASN A 354 10.95 27.30 -10.20
N ASP A 355 10.57 27.54 -11.46
CA ASP A 355 9.19 27.77 -11.89
C ASP A 355 8.69 26.57 -12.71
N GLY A 356 7.47 26.12 -12.41
CA GLY A 356 6.76 25.07 -13.14
C GLY A 356 5.38 25.52 -13.59
N TYR A 357 4.75 24.75 -14.49
CA TYR A 357 3.45 25.09 -15.06
C TYR A 357 2.50 23.89 -15.21
N ILE A 358 1.21 24.13 -15.03
CA ILE A 358 0.11 23.25 -15.46
C ILE A 358 -0.74 24.03 -16.47
N ILE A 359 -1.03 23.40 -17.60
CA ILE A 359 -1.66 24.02 -18.77
C ILE A 359 -3.01 23.34 -19.03
N GLU A 360 -4.07 24.12 -19.27
CA GLU A 360 -5.32 23.64 -19.87
C GLU A 360 -5.29 23.92 -21.38
N CYS A 361 -5.27 22.86 -22.19
CA CYS A 361 -5.11 22.95 -23.64
C CYS A 361 -5.96 21.93 -24.39
N ASP A 362 -6.19 22.19 -25.67
CA ASP A 362 -6.77 21.24 -26.62
C ASP A 362 -5.63 20.55 -27.41
N LEU A 363 -5.69 19.22 -27.50
CA LEU A 363 -4.71 18.37 -28.17
C LEU A 363 -5.36 17.56 -29.29
N GLU A 364 -4.87 17.74 -30.52
CA GLU A 364 -5.15 16.86 -31.64
C GLU A 364 -4.33 15.56 -31.50
N TYR A 365 -4.95 14.44 -31.84
CA TYR A 365 -4.28 13.14 -31.99
C TYR A 365 -4.23 12.78 -33.49
N PRO A 366 -3.08 12.96 -34.18
CA PRO A 366 -2.99 12.68 -35.60
C PRO A 366 -3.23 11.20 -35.94
N THR A 367 -4.09 10.94 -36.94
CA THR A 367 -4.42 9.59 -37.43
C THR A 367 -3.20 8.71 -37.74
N PRO A 368 -2.09 9.20 -38.34
CA PRO A 368 -0.90 8.38 -38.59
C PRO A 368 -0.23 7.80 -37.34
N LEU A 369 -0.54 8.31 -36.14
CA LEU A 369 -0.03 7.80 -34.87
C LEU A 369 -0.94 6.71 -34.26
N HIS A 370 -2.09 6.41 -34.87
CA HIS A 370 -3.08 5.50 -34.28
C HIS A 370 -2.57 4.06 -34.15
N ASP A 371 -1.79 3.57 -35.11
CA ASP A 371 -1.16 2.26 -35.05
C ASP A 371 0.01 2.23 -34.06
N LEU A 372 0.94 3.17 -34.21
CA LEU A 372 2.14 3.29 -33.36
C LEU A 372 1.80 3.43 -31.87
N HIS A 373 0.72 4.16 -31.56
CA HIS A 373 0.25 4.35 -30.18
C HIS A 373 -0.95 3.45 -29.83
N SER A 374 -1.27 2.42 -30.64
CA SER A 374 -2.44 1.57 -30.40
C SER A 374 -2.35 0.84 -29.05
N ASP A 375 -1.16 0.37 -28.67
CA ASP A 375 -0.96 -0.30 -27.39
C ASP A 375 -1.02 0.66 -26.21
N LEU A 376 -0.35 1.82 -26.27
CA LEU A 376 -0.27 2.79 -25.17
C LEU A 376 -0.60 4.23 -25.62
N PRO A 377 -1.89 4.56 -25.87
CA PRO A 377 -2.29 5.91 -26.24
C PRO A 377 -1.94 6.97 -25.19
N LEU A 378 -1.56 8.15 -25.66
CA LEU A 378 -1.09 9.26 -24.84
C LEU A 378 -2.26 10.07 -24.24
N ALA A 379 -1.95 10.89 -23.24
CA ALA A 379 -2.89 11.78 -22.53
C ALA A 379 -4.15 11.06 -21.99
N PRO A 380 -4.02 10.13 -21.02
CA PRO A 380 -5.15 9.36 -20.50
C PRO A 380 -6.20 10.26 -19.82
N GLN A 381 -7.47 9.95 -20.02
CA GLN A 381 -8.59 10.79 -19.57
C GLN A 381 -9.67 9.97 -18.87
N HIS A 382 -10.37 10.60 -17.94
CA HIS A 382 -11.57 10.03 -17.35
C HIS A 382 -12.73 10.16 -18.35
N LEU A 383 -13.34 9.03 -18.70
CA LEU A 383 -14.48 8.95 -19.60
C LEU A 383 -15.37 7.78 -19.18
N LYS A 384 -16.67 7.88 -19.46
CA LYS A 384 -17.52 6.69 -19.53
C LYS A 384 -17.04 5.84 -20.73
N PRO A 385 -16.70 4.55 -20.55
CA PRO A 385 -16.29 3.74 -21.69
C PRO A 385 -17.46 3.55 -22.66
N PRO A 386 -17.24 3.72 -23.98
CA PRO A 386 -18.27 3.45 -24.98
C PRO A 386 -18.87 2.05 -24.81
N ASN A 387 -20.17 1.94 -25.04
CA ASN A 387 -20.97 0.72 -24.84
C ASN A 387 -21.02 0.16 -23.39
N SER A 388 -20.38 0.79 -22.40
CA SER A 388 -20.49 0.33 -21.01
C SER A 388 -21.88 0.61 -20.42
N LYS A 389 -22.49 -0.43 -19.84
CA LYS A 389 -23.74 -0.35 -19.05
C LYS A 389 -23.55 0.42 -17.73
N SER A 390 -22.30 0.61 -17.28
CA SER A 390 -21.99 1.38 -16.08
C SER A 390 -22.16 2.87 -16.32
N LYS A 391 -22.67 3.61 -15.32
CA LYS A 391 -22.65 5.08 -15.30
C LYS A 391 -21.31 5.66 -14.81
N LEU A 392 -20.39 4.82 -14.32
CA LEU A 392 -19.11 5.25 -13.75
C LEU A 392 -18.07 5.48 -14.85
N GLU A 393 -17.38 6.61 -14.75
CA GLU A 393 -16.20 6.91 -15.55
C GLU A 393 -15.02 6.01 -15.17
N LYS A 394 -14.08 5.85 -16.11
CA LYS A 394 -12.81 5.17 -15.91
C LYS A 394 -11.70 5.98 -16.56
N LEU A 395 -10.49 5.85 -16.03
CA LEU A 395 -9.30 6.28 -16.76
C LEU A 395 -9.11 5.37 -17.99
N LEU A 396 -9.24 5.97 -19.17
CA LEU A 396 -9.11 5.33 -20.48
C LEU A 396 -7.93 5.94 -21.26
N LEU A 397 -7.30 5.09 -22.05
CA LEU A 397 -6.32 5.50 -23.05
C LEU A 397 -7.03 5.45 -24.41
N THR A 398 -7.21 6.62 -25.00
CA THR A 398 -8.02 6.81 -26.20
C THR A 398 -7.25 7.61 -27.24
N LEU A 399 -7.56 7.39 -28.51
CA LEU A 399 -7.04 8.16 -29.65
C LEU A 399 -7.96 9.33 -30.02
N PHE A 400 -8.99 9.62 -29.20
CA PHE A 400 -9.81 10.81 -29.38
C PHE A 400 -8.99 12.11 -29.21
N PRO A 401 -9.39 13.23 -29.85
CA PRO A 401 -8.86 14.54 -29.48
C PRO A 401 -9.14 14.83 -27.99
N LYS A 402 -8.24 15.56 -27.34
CA LYS A 402 -8.39 15.96 -25.94
C LYS A 402 -8.81 17.42 -25.90
N ILE A 403 -9.93 17.72 -25.24
CA ILE A 403 -10.49 19.08 -25.13
C ILE A 403 -10.46 19.51 -23.67
N ASN A 404 -10.07 20.75 -23.39
CA ASN A 404 -9.86 21.30 -22.04
C ASN A 404 -9.00 20.36 -21.16
N TYR A 405 -7.94 19.80 -21.74
CA TYR A 405 -7.08 18.81 -21.10
C TYR A 405 -6.03 19.51 -20.23
N ILE A 406 -6.11 19.26 -18.92
CA ILE A 406 -5.22 19.83 -17.92
C ILE A 406 -4.00 18.93 -17.76
N VAL A 407 -2.80 19.49 -17.93
CA VAL A 407 -1.55 18.73 -18.01
C VAL A 407 -0.35 19.50 -17.45
N HIS A 408 0.49 18.81 -16.69
CA HIS A 408 1.78 19.35 -16.24
C HIS A 408 2.72 19.58 -17.44
N TYR A 409 3.41 20.73 -17.49
CA TYR A 409 4.25 21.13 -18.64
C TYR A 409 5.26 20.05 -19.06
N ARG A 410 5.83 19.32 -18.09
CA ARG A 410 6.74 18.20 -18.37
C ARG A 410 6.05 17.14 -19.24
N ASN A 411 4.83 16.70 -18.90
CA ASN A 411 4.08 15.69 -19.65
C ASN A 411 3.63 16.24 -21.02
N LEU A 412 3.26 17.51 -21.10
CA LEU A 412 2.93 18.16 -22.37
C LEU A 412 4.12 18.08 -23.36
N LYS A 413 5.34 18.48 -22.96
CA LYS A 413 6.54 18.34 -23.80
C LYS A 413 6.75 16.91 -24.30
N MET A 414 6.45 15.90 -23.47
CA MET A 414 6.56 14.49 -23.88
C MET A 414 5.54 14.14 -24.95
N TYR A 415 4.28 14.57 -24.78
CA TYR A 415 3.21 14.34 -25.76
C TYR A 415 3.51 15.00 -27.11
N LEU A 416 4.04 16.24 -27.12
CA LEU A 416 4.44 16.92 -28.36
C LEU A 416 5.64 16.25 -29.02
N ARG A 417 6.65 15.82 -28.24
CA ARG A 417 7.81 15.04 -28.74
C ARG A 417 7.39 13.68 -29.32
N LEU A 418 6.22 13.16 -28.96
CA LEU A 418 5.62 11.95 -29.50
C LEU A 418 4.55 12.24 -30.59
N GLY A 419 4.37 13.50 -31.00
CA GLY A 419 3.59 13.89 -32.18
C GLY A 419 2.14 14.35 -31.95
N LEU A 420 1.68 14.49 -30.69
CA LEU A 420 0.43 15.22 -30.44
C LEU A 420 0.63 16.71 -30.76
N LYS A 421 -0.42 17.39 -31.20
CA LYS A 421 -0.38 18.82 -31.54
C LYS A 421 -1.28 19.63 -30.63
N ILE A 422 -0.80 20.78 -30.16
CA ILE A 422 -1.66 21.77 -29.49
C ILE A 422 -2.47 22.49 -30.56
N THR A 423 -3.79 22.51 -30.41
CA THR A 423 -4.68 23.33 -31.24
C THR A 423 -5.11 24.61 -30.54
N LYS A 424 -5.19 24.60 -29.20
CA LYS A 424 -5.51 25.78 -28.38
C LYS A 424 -4.91 25.66 -26.97
N VAL A 425 -4.52 26.78 -26.39
CA VAL A 425 -4.25 26.91 -24.94
C VAL A 425 -5.31 27.84 -24.36
N HIS A 426 -5.90 27.47 -23.21
CA HIS A 426 -6.96 28.25 -22.57
C HIS A 426 -6.47 28.96 -21.32
N ARG A 427 -5.71 28.26 -20.44
CA ARG A 427 -5.20 28.80 -19.17
C ARG A 427 -3.87 28.16 -18.79
N VAL A 428 -3.02 28.91 -18.08
CA VAL A 428 -1.76 28.43 -17.51
C VAL A 428 -1.71 28.81 -16.03
N LEU A 429 -1.51 27.81 -15.17
CA LEU A 429 -1.17 27.96 -13.76
C LEU A 429 0.35 27.84 -13.60
N THR A 430 1.01 28.84 -13.01
CA THR A 430 2.42 28.78 -12.63
C THR A 430 2.59 28.59 -11.11
N PHE A 431 3.73 28.06 -10.69
CA PHE A 431 4.08 27.80 -9.29
C PHE A 431 5.59 27.66 -9.12
N ASN A 432 6.08 27.86 -7.90
CA ASN A 432 7.44 27.49 -7.55
C ASN A 432 7.56 26.00 -7.22
N GLN A 433 8.64 25.39 -7.70
CA GLN A 433 8.95 23.97 -7.55
C GLN A 433 10.42 23.75 -7.16
N SER A 434 10.68 22.69 -6.39
CA SER A 434 12.04 22.27 -5.99
C SER A 434 12.03 20.78 -5.62
N PRO A 435 13.18 20.09 -5.49
CA PRO A 435 13.22 18.68 -5.12
C PRO A 435 13.11 18.48 -3.59
N TRP A 436 12.27 19.29 -2.93
CA TRP A 436 12.16 19.39 -1.47
C TRP A 436 11.88 18.06 -0.77
N LEU A 437 11.16 17.15 -1.43
CA LEU A 437 10.78 15.85 -0.86
C LEU A 437 11.91 14.79 -0.95
N LYS A 438 12.93 15.02 -1.80
CA LYS A 438 13.99 14.05 -2.08
C LYS A 438 14.74 13.58 -0.83
N GLU A 439 15.06 14.48 0.09
CA GLU A 439 15.80 14.15 1.32
C GLU A 439 15.06 13.09 2.17
N TYR A 440 13.74 13.25 2.32
CA TYR A 440 12.92 12.30 3.05
C TYR A 440 12.83 10.95 2.31
N ILE A 441 12.72 10.95 0.97
CA ILE A 441 12.74 9.70 0.18
C ILE A 441 14.07 8.96 0.33
N ASP A 442 15.18 9.68 0.29
CA ASP A 442 16.54 9.12 0.42
C ASP A 442 16.78 8.57 1.83
N LEU A 443 16.31 9.27 2.88
CA LEU A 443 16.33 8.79 4.27
C LEU A 443 15.63 7.43 4.40
N ASN A 444 14.38 7.33 3.94
CA ASN A 444 13.60 6.10 4.04
C ASN A 444 14.15 4.99 3.14
N THR A 445 14.69 5.33 1.97
CA THR A 445 15.31 4.36 1.06
C THR A 445 16.57 3.75 1.68
N ARG A 446 17.42 4.57 2.32
CA ARG A 446 18.60 4.11 3.06
C ARG A 446 18.24 3.22 4.24
N LEU A 447 17.26 3.62 5.05
CA LEU A 447 16.79 2.82 6.18
C LEU A 447 16.23 1.46 5.71
N ARG A 448 15.45 1.46 4.62
CA ARG A 448 14.94 0.24 3.95
C ARG A 448 16.05 -0.68 3.42
N GLN A 449 17.17 -0.12 2.97
CA GLN A 449 18.34 -0.90 2.52
C GLN A 449 19.11 -1.50 3.71
N GLN A 450 19.20 -0.78 4.83
CA GLN A 450 19.88 -1.20 6.06
C GLN A 450 19.07 -2.20 6.91
N SER A 451 17.73 -2.17 6.76
CA SER A 451 16.78 -3.05 7.45
C SER A 451 17.13 -4.53 7.29
N GLN A 452 17.05 -5.30 8.38
CA GLN A 452 17.41 -6.72 8.36
C GLN A 452 16.19 -7.63 8.18
N ASN A 453 15.11 -7.39 8.94
CA ASN A 453 13.86 -8.16 8.81
C ASN A 453 12.96 -7.66 7.65
N GLU A 454 11.89 -8.39 7.33
CA GLU A 454 10.95 -8.03 6.27
C GLU A 454 9.99 -6.91 6.71
N PHE A 455 9.64 -6.87 8.00
CA PHE A 455 8.76 -5.87 8.58
C PHE A 455 9.28 -4.43 8.40
N GLU A 456 10.52 -4.14 8.80
CA GLU A 456 11.18 -2.83 8.62
C GLU A 456 11.27 -2.46 7.13
N LYS A 457 11.62 -3.42 6.26
CA LYS A 457 11.71 -3.22 4.81
C LYS A 457 10.39 -2.77 4.19
N ASP A 458 9.27 -3.30 4.69
CA ASP A 458 7.93 -2.90 4.27
C ASP A 458 7.43 -1.65 5.00
N PHE A 459 7.81 -1.43 6.26
CA PHE A 459 7.51 -0.19 6.98
C PHE A 459 8.13 1.03 6.29
N PHE A 460 9.43 1.03 6.01
CA PHE A 460 10.07 2.17 5.32
C PHE A 460 9.60 2.31 3.86
N LYS A 461 9.17 1.22 3.21
CA LYS A 461 8.47 1.25 1.91
C LYS A 461 7.11 1.94 2.01
N LEU A 462 6.35 1.65 3.07
CA LEU A 462 5.07 2.30 3.36
C LEU A 462 5.28 3.77 3.75
N MET A 463 6.32 4.12 4.51
CA MET A 463 6.66 5.52 4.84
C MET A 463 7.06 6.36 3.62
N ILE A 464 7.48 5.73 2.52
CA ILE A 464 7.59 6.39 1.21
C ILE A 464 6.21 6.48 0.56
N ASN A 465 5.55 5.34 0.34
CA ASN A 465 4.31 5.28 -0.43
C ASN A 465 3.11 6.02 0.22
N ALA A 466 3.09 6.21 1.54
CA ALA A 466 1.96 6.81 2.25
C ALA A 466 1.88 8.34 2.15
N ILE A 467 2.96 9.02 1.71
CA ILE A 467 2.89 10.41 1.22
C ILE A 467 2.09 10.46 -0.08
N TYR A 468 2.21 9.41 -0.88
CA TYR A 468 1.77 9.40 -2.26
C TYR A 468 0.36 8.84 -2.42
N MET A 469 -0.64 9.72 -2.35
CA MET A 469 -2.03 9.40 -2.71
C MET A 469 -2.25 9.37 -4.23
N THR A 470 -1.47 8.54 -4.95
CA THR A 470 -1.65 8.02 -6.34
C THR A 470 -1.84 9.05 -7.48
N GLU A 471 -1.27 8.94 -8.70
CA GLU A 471 -0.76 7.77 -9.44
C GLU A 471 0.09 8.19 -10.69
N ASP A 472 0.94 7.29 -11.21
CA ASP A 472 1.58 7.31 -12.57
C ASP A 472 3.01 7.94 -12.78
N ILE A 473 3.60 7.91 -14.00
CA ILE A 473 5.03 7.50 -14.22
C ILE A 473 5.95 8.34 -15.17
N TYR A 474 5.59 8.53 -16.45
CA TYR A 474 6.49 8.12 -17.57
C TYR A 474 7.72 8.96 -18.01
N LYS A 475 8.10 10.08 -17.37
CA LYS A 475 8.97 11.06 -18.07
C LYS A 475 10.49 10.99 -17.86
N ASN A 476 11.01 10.26 -16.87
CA ASN A 476 12.47 10.21 -16.59
C ASN A 476 13.25 9.11 -17.35
N ILE A 477 12.65 8.51 -18.38
CA ILE A 477 13.23 7.37 -19.13
C ILE A 477 14.19 7.81 -20.25
N LYS A 478 14.15 9.07 -20.70
CA LYS A 478 14.62 9.44 -22.06
C LYS A 478 16.07 9.89 -22.23
N GLU A 479 16.90 9.96 -21.18
CA GLU A 479 18.23 10.63 -21.29
C GLU A 479 19.45 9.79 -20.91
N ASP A 480 19.35 8.65 -20.20
CA ASP A 480 20.54 7.78 -20.02
C ASP A 480 20.25 6.28 -19.77
N ILE A 481 21.00 5.42 -20.47
CA ILE A 481 20.58 4.04 -20.83
C ILE A 481 21.26 2.91 -20.01
N HIS A 482 22.11 3.25 -19.04
CA HIS A 482 22.92 2.29 -18.25
C HIS A 482 22.18 1.66 -17.05
N ARG A 483 20.84 1.56 -17.10
CA ARG A 483 19.94 1.59 -15.93
C ARG A 483 19.19 0.28 -15.60
N PHE A 484 19.82 -0.88 -15.78
CA PHE A 484 19.25 -2.19 -15.40
C PHE A 484 19.63 -2.59 -13.95
N ASP A 485 18.68 -3.07 -13.13
CA ASP A 485 18.94 -3.73 -11.84
C ASP A 485 18.83 -5.24 -12.01
N THR A 486 19.96 -5.92 -11.78
CA THR A 486 20.18 -7.35 -12.03
C THR A 486 20.61 -8.08 -10.75
N SER A 487 20.58 -7.38 -9.61
CA SER A 487 21.21 -7.80 -8.35
C SER A 487 20.57 -9.01 -7.64
N ASP A 488 19.38 -9.42 -8.04
CA ASP A 488 18.66 -10.59 -7.52
C ASP A 488 18.72 -11.80 -8.48
N TYR A 489 19.58 -11.76 -9.51
CA TYR A 489 19.91 -12.92 -10.36
C TYR A 489 20.87 -13.86 -9.62
N LYS A 490 20.83 -15.17 -9.93
CA LYS A 490 21.87 -16.10 -9.45
C LYS A 490 23.23 -15.77 -10.10
N LEU A 491 24.32 -16.08 -9.40
CA LEU A 491 25.70 -15.95 -9.89
C LEU A 491 25.94 -16.77 -11.18
N ASP A 492 25.19 -17.86 -11.37
CA ASP A 492 25.21 -18.78 -12.51
C ASP A 492 23.98 -18.62 -13.43
N ASN A 493 23.39 -17.42 -13.52
CA ASN A 493 22.15 -17.23 -14.28
C ASN A 493 22.28 -17.62 -15.75
N LYS A 494 21.24 -18.28 -16.29
CA LYS A 494 21.18 -18.85 -17.66
C LYS A 494 21.37 -17.82 -18.80
N PHE A 495 21.41 -16.52 -18.47
CA PHE A 495 21.58 -15.41 -19.42
C PHE A 495 22.98 -14.75 -19.34
N ASN A 496 23.84 -15.19 -18.41
CA ASN A 496 25.18 -14.65 -18.16
C ASN A 496 25.22 -13.13 -17.86
N ILE A 497 24.22 -12.64 -17.12
CA ILE A 497 24.05 -11.21 -16.80
C ILE A 497 24.82 -10.85 -15.50
N GLU A 498 25.61 -9.78 -15.56
CA GLU A 498 26.40 -9.22 -14.44
C GLU A 498 25.51 -8.57 -13.36
N LEU A 499 25.85 -8.70 -12.07
CA LEU A 499 25.05 -8.24 -10.92
C LEU A 499 25.31 -6.75 -10.56
N LYS A 500 24.36 -5.85 -10.84
CA LYS A 500 24.47 -4.39 -10.58
C LYS A 500 23.16 -3.78 -10.04
N ASN A 501 23.28 -2.58 -9.44
CA ASN A 501 22.21 -1.60 -9.13
C ASN A 501 21.13 -1.95 -8.06
N LYS A 502 21.45 -2.80 -7.10
CA LYS A 502 20.53 -3.34 -6.07
C LYS A 502 19.54 -2.36 -5.43
N LYS A 503 18.27 -2.49 -5.81
CA LYS A 503 17.10 -1.78 -5.22
C LYS A 503 17.18 -0.26 -5.37
N CYS A 504 17.89 0.24 -6.38
CA CYS A 504 17.95 1.66 -6.68
C CYS A 504 16.57 2.17 -7.19
N PRO A 505 16.02 3.28 -6.64
CA PRO A 505 14.74 3.82 -7.08
C PRO A 505 14.70 4.24 -8.56
N GLY A 506 13.57 3.99 -9.21
CA GLY A 506 13.31 4.36 -10.60
C GLY A 506 13.97 3.45 -11.65
N LEU A 507 14.52 2.30 -11.26
CA LEU A 507 15.04 1.28 -12.19
C LEU A 507 14.01 0.16 -12.44
N MET A 508 14.06 -0.46 -13.61
CA MET A 508 13.29 -1.69 -13.89
C MET A 508 13.99 -2.90 -13.26
N LYS A 509 13.21 -3.77 -12.62
CA LYS A 509 13.59 -5.10 -12.13
C LYS A 509 12.76 -6.17 -12.85
N ASP A 510 13.35 -7.34 -13.08
CA ASP A 510 12.63 -8.54 -13.52
C ASP A 510 11.95 -9.23 -12.32
N GLU A 511 10.63 -9.21 -12.28
CA GLU A 511 9.82 -9.86 -11.25
C GLU A 511 9.90 -11.40 -11.29
N ASN A 512 10.32 -11.98 -12.41
CA ASN A 512 10.52 -13.42 -12.52
C ASN A 512 11.93 -13.87 -12.05
N HIS A 513 12.82 -12.93 -11.68
CA HIS A 513 14.15 -13.20 -11.15
C HIS A 513 15.01 -14.11 -12.08
N GLY A 514 14.97 -13.84 -13.38
CA GLY A 514 15.66 -14.65 -14.40
C GLY A 514 14.98 -15.98 -14.74
N LYS A 515 13.72 -16.19 -14.32
CA LYS A 515 12.91 -17.34 -14.76
C LYS A 515 12.10 -17.01 -16.01
N ILE A 516 12.02 -17.97 -16.93
CA ILE A 516 11.33 -17.79 -18.22
C ILE A 516 9.82 -17.84 -17.98
N MET A 517 9.09 -16.78 -18.37
CA MET A 517 7.64 -16.85 -18.51
C MET A 517 7.30 -17.63 -19.79
N LEU A 518 6.49 -18.67 -19.67
CA LEU A 518 6.20 -19.61 -20.76
C LEU A 518 4.95 -19.19 -21.55
N GLU A 519 3.89 -18.78 -20.85
CA GLU A 519 2.59 -18.43 -21.45
C GLU A 519 1.86 -17.40 -20.59
N PHE A 520 1.14 -16.48 -21.23
CA PHE A 520 0.38 -15.39 -20.61
C PHE A 520 -1.04 -15.32 -21.20
N VAL A 521 -2.04 -15.16 -20.32
CA VAL A 521 -3.45 -14.94 -20.68
C VAL A 521 -3.99 -13.75 -19.89
N GLY A 522 -4.36 -12.69 -20.60
CA GLY A 522 -4.90 -11.45 -20.04
C GLY A 522 -6.36 -11.22 -20.43
N LEU A 523 -7.30 -11.41 -19.50
CA LEU A 523 -8.72 -11.20 -19.80
C LEU A 523 -9.09 -9.71 -19.81
N ARG A 524 -8.52 -8.91 -18.90
CA ARG A 524 -8.67 -7.45 -18.83
C ARG A 524 -7.71 -6.86 -17.80
N SER A 525 -7.68 -5.53 -17.67
CA SER A 525 -7.00 -4.83 -16.56
C SER A 525 -7.21 -5.52 -15.19
N LYS A 526 -6.12 -6.00 -14.59
CA LYS A 526 -6.08 -6.68 -13.26
C LYS A 526 -6.86 -8.01 -13.20
N MET A 527 -7.01 -8.69 -14.35
CA MET A 527 -7.51 -10.07 -14.47
C MET A 527 -6.70 -10.83 -15.52
N TYR A 528 -5.76 -11.65 -15.07
CA TYR A 528 -4.79 -12.36 -15.92
C TYR A 528 -4.19 -13.57 -15.20
N SER A 529 -3.59 -14.47 -15.97
CA SER A 529 -2.81 -15.60 -15.48
C SER A 529 -1.56 -15.78 -16.32
N TYR A 530 -0.47 -16.28 -15.74
CA TYR A 530 0.74 -16.65 -16.48
C TYR A 530 1.47 -17.84 -15.83
N THR A 531 2.30 -18.51 -16.64
CA THR A 531 3.11 -19.66 -16.25
C THR A 531 4.60 -19.34 -16.33
N VAL A 532 5.39 -19.88 -15.42
CA VAL A 532 6.83 -19.63 -15.29
C VAL A 532 7.59 -20.95 -15.10
N ASP A 533 8.71 -21.11 -15.80
CA ASP A 533 9.65 -22.22 -15.62
C ASP A 533 10.25 -22.19 -14.19
N SER A 534 10.23 -23.31 -13.47
CA SER A 534 10.68 -23.34 -12.07
C SER A 534 11.46 -24.59 -11.70
N ASP A 535 12.48 -24.44 -10.86
CA ASP A 535 13.29 -25.57 -10.40
C ASP A 535 12.79 -26.16 -9.06
N THR A 536 11.88 -25.46 -8.34
CA THR A 536 11.45 -25.80 -6.97
C THR A 536 10.23 -26.73 -6.95
N GLU A 537 10.13 -27.55 -5.89
CA GLU A 537 9.02 -28.49 -5.63
C GLU A 537 7.81 -27.81 -4.96
N ASP A 538 7.68 -26.48 -5.10
CA ASP A 538 6.58 -25.72 -4.50
C ASP A 538 5.27 -25.97 -5.27
N GLU A 539 4.46 -26.90 -4.76
CA GLU A 539 3.21 -27.38 -5.34
C GLU A 539 2.14 -26.27 -5.54
N GLU A 540 2.01 -25.74 -6.75
CA GLU A 540 0.70 -25.41 -7.31
C GLU A 540 0.46 -26.31 -8.53
N HIS A 541 -0.11 -27.51 -8.29
CA HIS A 541 -0.60 -28.36 -9.37
C HIS A 541 -1.79 -27.70 -10.09
N ASP A 542 -1.76 -27.68 -11.42
CA ASP A 542 -2.97 -27.44 -12.21
C ASP A 542 -3.77 -28.75 -12.23
N TYR A 543 -5.04 -28.71 -11.82
CA TYR A 543 -5.85 -29.91 -11.59
C TYR A 543 -6.19 -30.71 -12.87
N ASP A 544 -5.86 -30.17 -14.05
CA ASP A 544 -6.23 -30.70 -15.37
C ASP A 544 -5.09 -31.43 -16.13
N GLU A 545 -3.81 -31.33 -15.75
CA GLU A 545 -2.69 -31.96 -16.49
C GLU A 545 -2.52 -33.47 -16.13
N VAL A 546 -3.34 -34.33 -16.74
CA VAL A 546 -3.12 -35.80 -16.73
C VAL A 546 -2.12 -36.19 -17.81
N GLY A 547 -0.84 -36.30 -17.44
CA GLY A 547 0.23 -36.75 -18.34
C GLY A 547 1.53 -37.10 -17.60
N PRO A 548 2.49 -37.77 -18.25
CA PRO A 548 3.80 -38.01 -17.67
C PRO A 548 4.50 -36.69 -17.32
N ALA A 549 5.20 -36.63 -16.20
CA ALA A 549 5.65 -35.39 -15.56
C ALA A 549 6.56 -34.51 -16.45
N ILE A 550 5.98 -33.55 -17.17
CA ILE A 550 6.70 -32.56 -17.97
C ILE A 550 6.81 -31.24 -17.20
N LYS A 551 7.97 -31.07 -16.57
CA LYS A 551 8.58 -29.82 -16.04
C LYS A 551 7.74 -29.01 -15.03
N ARG A 552 8.33 -28.78 -13.87
CA ARG A 552 7.82 -27.97 -12.74
C ARG A 552 7.46 -26.54 -13.19
N LYS A 553 6.18 -26.27 -13.47
CA LYS A 553 5.67 -24.92 -13.80
C LYS A 553 5.13 -24.24 -12.53
N LYS A 554 5.43 -22.96 -12.35
CA LYS A 554 4.74 -22.09 -11.38
C LYS A 554 3.63 -21.32 -12.06
N PHE A 555 2.44 -21.31 -11.45
CA PHE A 555 1.29 -20.54 -11.91
C PHE A 555 1.16 -19.23 -11.13
N VAL A 556 0.67 -18.17 -11.78
CA VAL A 556 0.34 -16.91 -11.11
C VAL A 556 -1.03 -16.43 -11.58
N LYS A 557 -2.03 -16.54 -10.68
CA LYS A 557 -3.45 -16.28 -10.96
C LYS A 557 -3.88 -14.93 -10.37
N LYS A 558 -4.53 -14.05 -11.15
CA LYS A 558 -5.06 -12.75 -10.68
C LYS A 558 -6.48 -12.52 -11.17
N SER A 559 -7.41 -12.30 -10.24
CA SER A 559 -8.77 -11.80 -10.53
C SER A 559 -9.18 -10.73 -9.51
N LYS A 560 -9.26 -9.46 -9.95
CA LYS A 560 -9.63 -8.33 -9.08
C LYS A 560 -11.08 -8.45 -8.58
N GLY A 561 -11.24 -8.48 -7.26
CA GLY A 561 -12.56 -8.46 -6.60
C GLY A 561 -13.09 -9.85 -6.19
N CYS A 562 -12.22 -10.86 -6.19
CA CYS A 562 -12.46 -12.23 -5.76
C CYS A 562 -11.52 -12.59 -4.59
N THR A 563 -11.91 -13.50 -3.71
CA THR A 563 -11.06 -13.99 -2.60
C THR A 563 -10.04 -15.00 -3.10
N LYS A 564 -8.93 -15.18 -2.36
CA LYS A 564 -7.95 -16.26 -2.62
C LYS A 564 -8.61 -17.65 -2.67
N SER A 565 -9.56 -17.94 -1.78
CA SER A 565 -10.34 -19.19 -1.80
C SER A 565 -11.14 -19.34 -3.10
N SER A 566 -11.88 -18.31 -3.51
CA SER A 566 -12.72 -18.39 -4.73
C SER A 566 -11.94 -18.59 -6.04
N ILE A 567 -10.64 -18.27 -6.07
CA ILE A 567 -9.75 -18.51 -7.23
C ILE A 567 -8.88 -19.77 -7.09
N LYS A 568 -8.92 -20.46 -5.94
CA LYS A 568 -8.04 -21.60 -5.61
C LYS A 568 -8.15 -22.74 -6.63
N HIS A 569 -9.38 -23.03 -7.04
CA HIS A 569 -9.73 -24.10 -7.98
C HIS A 569 -9.77 -23.65 -9.45
N ILE A 570 -9.49 -22.39 -9.75
CA ILE A 570 -9.44 -21.90 -11.14
C ILE A 570 -8.09 -22.30 -11.74
N THR A 571 -8.11 -22.98 -12.88
CA THR A 571 -6.91 -23.46 -13.59
C THR A 571 -6.30 -22.38 -14.49
N PHE A 572 -5.13 -22.62 -15.09
CA PHE A 572 -4.66 -21.76 -16.19
C PHE A 572 -5.53 -21.94 -17.44
N ASN A 573 -5.99 -23.18 -17.67
CA ASN A 573 -6.88 -23.56 -18.75
C ASN A 573 -8.22 -22.81 -18.71
N ASP A 574 -8.78 -22.53 -17.53
CA ASP A 574 -10.01 -21.73 -17.39
C ASP A 574 -9.85 -20.28 -17.89
N TYR A 575 -8.66 -19.68 -17.74
CA TYR A 575 -8.39 -18.37 -18.36
C TYR A 575 -8.36 -18.48 -19.89
N LYS A 576 -7.85 -19.60 -20.45
CA LYS A 576 -7.85 -19.85 -21.90
C LYS A 576 -9.27 -20.05 -22.43
N LYS A 577 -10.06 -20.95 -21.83
CA LYS A 577 -11.49 -21.12 -22.16
C LYS A 577 -12.26 -19.81 -22.07
N CYS A 578 -12.04 -19.04 -21.01
CA CYS A 578 -12.63 -17.71 -20.85
C CYS A 578 -12.23 -16.73 -21.97
N LEU A 579 -11.01 -16.81 -22.50
CA LEU A 579 -10.53 -15.94 -23.58
C LEU A 579 -11.01 -16.38 -24.97
N PHE A 580 -10.86 -17.67 -25.30
CA PHE A 580 -11.08 -18.21 -26.64
C PHE A 580 -12.54 -18.67 -26.86
N ASP A 581 -13.12 -19.36 -25.87
CA ASP A 581 -14.48 -19.93 -25.95
C ASP A 581 -15.55 -18.96 -25.38
N LEU A 582 -15.10 -17.82 -24.83
CA LEU A 582 -15.91 -16.76 -24.21
C LEU A 582 -16.68 -17.20 -22.93
N ASP A 583 -16.22 -18.28 -22.29
CA ASP A 583 -16.82 -18.84 -21.07
C ASP A 583 -16.81 -17.86 -19.88
N ILE A 584 -17.82 -17.96 -19.01
CA ILE A 584 -17.96 -17.14 -17.80
C ILE A 584 -17.88 -18.01 -16.55
N PHE A 585 -16.72 -18.02 -15.90
CA PHE A 585 -16.49 -18.83 -14.71
C PHE A 585 -17.04 -18.17 -13.46
N ARG A 586 -17.73 -18.96 -12.64
CA ARG A 586 -18.28 -18.56 -11.34
C ARG A 586 -17.70 -19.42 -10.22
N SER A 587 -17.57 -18.83 -9.03
CA SER A 587 -17.17 -19.53 -7.83
C SER A 587 -17.91 -18.99 -6.61
N THR A 588 -17.99 -19.80 -5.57
CA THR A 588 -18.46 -19.37 -4.25
C THR A 588 -17.36 -18.55 -3.57
N GLN A 589 -17.73 -17.45 -2.92
CA GLN A 589 -16.89 -16.80 -1.92
C GLN A 589 -17.63 -16.64 -0.60
N ARG A 590 -16.91 -16.85 0.50
CA ARG A 590 -17.35 -16.49 1.85
C ARG A 590 -16.69 -15.20 2.29
N LEU A 591 -17.45 -14.31 2.92
CA LEU A 591 -17.00 -12.99 3.36
C LEU A 591 -17.65 -12.67 4.71
N ILE A 592 -16.92 -12.03 5.62
CA ILE A 592 -17.54 -11.31 6.74
C ILE A 592 -18.05 -9.97 6.21
N ARG A 593 -19.29 -9.60 6.55
CA ARG A 593 -19.84 -8.26 6.35
C ARG A 593 -20.50 -7.75 7.62
N SER A 594 -20.62 -6.44 7.71
CA SER A 594 -21.51 -5.76 8.63
C SER A 594 -22.74 -5.22 7.91
N LYS A 595 -23.83 -5.10 8.65
CA LYS A 595 -25.04 -4.33 8.28
C LYS A 595 -25.70 -3.84 9.56
N LYS A 596 -25.96 -2.53 9.68
CA LYS A 596 -26.49 -1.90 10.90
C LYS A 596 -25.67 -2.26 12.17
N HIS A 597 -24.35 -2.32 12.05
CA HIS A 597 -23.42 -2.73 13.12
C HIS A 597 -23.55 -4.18 13.62
N SER A 598 -24.39 -5.02 13.01
CA SER A 598 -24.33 -6.47 13.20
C SER A 598 -23.34 -7.08 12.21
N VAL A 599 -22.38 -7.86 12.71
CA VAL A 599 -21.38 -8.59 11.91
C VAL A 599 -21.88 -10.01 11.64
N TYR A 600 -21.76 -10.48 10.40
CA TYR A 600 -22.18 -11.81 9.99
C TYR A 600 -21.39 -12.33 8.78
N SER A 601 -21.28 -13.65 8.68
CA SER A 601 -20.70 -14.33 7.53
C SER A 601 -21.74 -14.46 6.41
N ILE A 602 -21.34 -14.18 5.17
CA ILE A 602 -22.15 -14.43 3.97
C ILE A 602 -21.47 -15.44 3.04
N LYS A 603 -22.28 -16.25 2.36
CA LYS A 603 -21.89 -17.04 1.20
C LYS A 603 -22.53 -16.38 -0.03
N GLN A 604 -21.73 -16.03 -1.05
CA GLN A 604 -22.25 -15.47 -2.30
C GLN A 604 -21.55 -16.09 -3.52
N GLU A 605 -22.29 -16.33 -4.59
CA GLU A 605 -21.71 -16.69 -5.88
C GLU A 605 -21.14 -15.44 -6.57
N LYS A 606 -20.04 -15.59 -7.31
CA LYS A 606 -19.33 -14.50 -7.96
C LYS A 606 -18.79 -14.93 -9.32
N VAL A 607 -18.96 -14.09 -10.34
CA VAL A 607 -18.20 -14.19 -11.59
C VAL A 607 -16.73 -13.91 -11.31
N VAL A 608 -15.89 -14.93 -11.50
CA VAL A 608 -14.45 -14.90 -11.23
C VAL A 608 -13.65 -14.55 -12.48
N LEU A 609 -14.03 -15.11 -13.64
CA LEU A 609 -13.44 -14.78 -14.95
C LEU A 609 -14.53 -14.29 -15.90
N SER A 610 -14.16 -13.42 -16.84
CA SER A 610 -15.08 -12.93 -17.87
C SER A 610 -14.30 -12.45 -19.11
N PRO A 611 -14.77 -12.76 -20.33
CA PRO A 611 -14.11 -12.33 -21.57
C PRO A 611 -14.19 -10.82 -21.83
N TYR A 612 -15.03 -10.08 -21.11
CA TYR A 612 -15.35 -8.69 -21.44
C TYR A 612 -14.37 -7.70 -20.78
N ASP A 613 -13.63 -6.97 -21.61
CA ASP A 613 -13.04 -5.68 -21.26
C ASP A 613 -13.92 -4.54 -21.78
N ASP A 614 -14.04 -3.46 -21.01
CA ASP A 614 -14.72 -2.22 -21.42
C ASP A 614 -13.76 -1.04 -21.58
N LYS A 615 -12.48 -1.19 -21.18
CA LYS A 615 -11.46 -0.14 -21.38
C LYS A 615 -10.97 -0.02 -22.81
N ARG A 616 -11.08 -1.09 -23.60
CA ARG A 616 -10.60 -1.19 -24.99
C ARG A 616 -11.63 -1.93 -25.86
N ILE A 617 -11.54 -1.74 -27.17
CA ILE A 617 -12.34 -2.44 -28.17
C ILE A 617 -11.82 -3.87 -28.29
N LEU A 618 -12.68 -4.86 -28.04
CA LEU A 618 -12.41 -6.25 -28.41
C LEU A 618 -12.64 -6.41 -29.92
N LEU A 619 -11.62 -6.84 -30.65
CA LEU A 619 -11.76 -7.19 -32.06
C LEU A 619 -12.47 -8.55 -32.19
N ARG A 620 -13.23 -8.74 -33.27
CA ARG A 620 -13.90 -10.02 -33.53
C ARG A 620 -12.88 -11.05 -34.01
N ASN A 621 -13.00 -12.28 -33.53
CA ASN A 621 -12.19 -13.44 -33.92
C ASN A 621 -10.67 -13.30 -33.66
N THR A 622 -10.25 -12.35 -32.82
CA THR A 622 -8.85 -12.22 -32.38
C THR A 622 -8.76 -11.99 -30.88
N THR A 623 -7.61 -12.29 -30.28
CA THR A 623 -7.29 -11.93 -28.89
C THR A 623 -6.97 -10.45 -28.70
N ASP A 624 -6.64 -9.73 -29.77
CA ASP A 624 -6.11 -8.37 -29.68
C ASP A 624 -7.18 -7.31 -29.42
N THR A 625 -6.75 -6.20 -28.82
CA THR A 625 -7.65 -5.09 -28.47
C THR A 625 -7.13 -3.77 -29.02
N ARG A 626 -8.05 -2.93 -29.52
CA ARG A 626 -7.73 -1.58 -30.00
C ARG A 626 -8.26 -0.51 -29.03
N PRO A 627 -7.61 0.65 -28.92
CA PRO A 627 -8.08 1.72 -28.06
C PRO A 627 -9.32 2.41 -28.66
N TRP A 628 -10.14 3.04 -27.81
CA TRP A 628 -11.27 3.83 -28.29
C TRP A 628 -10.79 5.03 -29.11
N GLY A 629 -11.42 5.29 -30.25
CA GLY A 629 -10.99 6.31 -31.22
C GLY A 629 -10.00 5.81 -32.28
N TYR A 630 -9.58 4.54 -32.22
CA TYR A 630 -8.87 3.90 -33.33
C TYR A 630 -9.75 3.89 -34.58
N ALA A 631 -9.17 4.28 -35.72
CA ALA A 631 -9.89 4.31 -36.98
C ALA A 631 -10.04 2.87 -37.48
N ILE A 632 -11.20 2.26 -37.23
CA ILE A 632 -11.55 0.99 -37.85
C ILE A 632 -11.86 1.31 -39.31
N ASN A 633 -10.89 1.05 -40.20
CA ASN A 633 -11.18 0.87 -41.61
C ASN A 633 -12.08 -0.36 -41.73
N LEU A 634 -13.39 -0.13 -41.72
CA LEU A 634 -14.41 -1.12 -42.02
C LEU A 634 -14.44 -1.32 -43.53
N THR A 635 -13.45 -2.06 -44.03
CA THR A 635 -13.44 -2.72 -45.34
C THR A 635 -13.82 -4.17 -45.17
#